data_AF-A0A955I612-F1
#
_entry.id   AF-A0A955I612-F1
#
_cell.length_a   1.000
_cell.length_b   1.000
_cell.length_c   1.000
_cell.angle_alpha   90.00
_cell.angle_beta   90.00
_cell.angle_gamma   90.00
#
_symmetry.space_group_name_H-M   'P 1'
#
loop_
_entity.id
_entity.type
_entity.pdbx_description
1 polymer ?
#
loop_
_entity_poly.entity_id
_entity_poly.type
_entity_poly.pdbx_seq_one_letter_code
_entity_poly.pdbx_strand_id
1 'polypeptide(L)' 'MDHFAEHAKVSGSEILMADVTNVAKDENGFLVSTTSGLRRSRALILATGNKYKKL' A
#
# COMPACT_ATOMS: atom_id res chain seq x y z
N MET A 1 -15.88 0.45 -11.80
CA MET A 1 -14.69 0.52 -10.93
C MET A 1 -13.41 0.09 -11.66
N ASP A 2 -13.49 -0.84 -12.62
CA ASP A 2 -12.32 -1.36 -13.35
C ASP A 2 -11.51 -0.30 -14.10
N HIS A 3 -12.16 0.79 -14.53
CA HIS A 3 -11.51 1.89 -15.23
C HIS A 3 -10.41 2.60 -14.42
N PHE A 4 -10.50 2.65 -13.07
CA PHE A 4 -9.49 3.36 -12.27
C PHE A 4 -8.18 2.58 -12.15
N ALA A 5 -8.26 1.26 -11.93
CA ALA A 5 -7.07 0.42 -11.81
C ALA A 5 -6.29 0.36 -13.12
N GLU A 6 -7.01 0.25 -14.25
CA GLU A 6 -6.41 0.28 -15.59
C GLU A 6 -5.77 1.65 -15.88
N HIS A 7 -6.49 2.75 -15.64
CA HIS A 7 -5.95 4.10 -15.85
C HIS A 7 -4.71 4.37 -14.99
N ALA A 8 -4.69 3.90 -13.74
CA ALA A 8 -3.53 4.04 -12.85
C ALA A 8 -2.30 3.30 -13.41
N LYS A 9 -2.47 2.08 -13.92
CA LYS A 9 -1.38 1.32 -14.55
C LYS A 9 -0.86 2.01 -15.81
N VAL A 10 -1.75 2.47 -16.69
CA VAL A 10 -1.38 3.22 -17.91
C VAL A 10 -0.61 4.50 -17.56
N SER A 11 -0.96 5.14 -16.44
CA SER A 11 -0.29 6.34 -15.93
C SER A 11 1.03 6.03 -15.19
N GLY A 12 1.48 4.77 -15.13
CA GLY A 12 2.75 4.36 -14.55
C GLY A 12 2.71 3.90 -13.09
N SER A 13 1.52 3.72 -12.49
CA SER A 13 1.40 3.19 -11.12
C SER A 13 1.68 1.69 -11.07
N GLU A 14 2.46 1.25 -10.08
CA GLU A 14 2.60 -0.16 -9.72
C GLU A 14 1.39 -0.60 -8.87
N ILE A 15 0.72 -1.67 -9.28
CA ILE A 15 -0.35 -2.30 -8.48
C ILE A 15 0.12 -3.69 -8.05
N LEU A 16 0.32 -3.85 -6.75
CA LEU A 16 0.73 -5.12 -6.14
C LEU A 16 -0.48 -5.83 -5.53
N MET A 17 -0.70 -7.07 -5.95
CA MET A 17 -1.68 -7.98 -5.34
C MET A 17 -1.00 -8.73 -4.18
N ALA A 18 -0.80 -8.02 -3.06
CA ALA A 18 -0.22 -8.59 -1.84
C ALA A 18 -0.90 -8.02 -0.60
N ASP A 19 -1.02 -8.86 0.44
CA ASP A 19 -1.59 -8.43 1.72
C ASP A 19 -0.53 -7.70 2.54
N VAL A 20 -0.92 -6.56 3.12
CA VAL A 20 -0.10 -5.83 4.10
C VAL A 20 -0.25 -6.52 5.45
N THR A 21 0.86 -6.82 6.10
CA THR A 21 0.90 -7.52 7.39
C THR A 21 1.31 -6.62 8.54
N ASN A 22 2.06 -5.54 8.28
CA ASN A 22 2.47 -4.56 9.28
C ASN A 22 2.83 -3.21 8.63
N VAL A 23 2.63 -2.12 9.36
CA VAL A 23 3.09 -0.77 8.99
C VAL A 23 3.85 -0.17 10.17
N ALA A 24 5.13 0.12 9.98
CA ALA A 24 5.96 0.84 10.95
C ALA A 24 6.26 2.25 10.44
N LYS A 25 6.28 3.23 11.34
CA LYS A 25 6.69 4.61 11.03
C LYS A 25 8.07 4.87 11.63
N ASP A 26 8.94 5.51 10.86
CA ASP A 26 10.22 6.03 11.30
C ASP A 26 10.38 7.51 10.94
N GLU A 27 11.55 8.08 11.20
CA GLU A 27 11.90 9.47 10.90
C GLU A 27 11.85 9.83 9.40
N ASN A 28 11.97 8.84 8.50
CA ASN A 28 12.04 9.02 7.06
C ASN A 28 10.72 8.66 6.34
N GLY A 29 9.72 8.13 7.06
CA GLY A 29 8.41 7.81 6.52
C GLY A 29 7.82 6.52 7.10
N PHE A 30 7.38 5.64 6.20
CA PHE A 30 6.70 4.39 6.52
C PHE A 30 7.43 3.20 5.89
N LEU A 31 7.61 2.15 6.68
CA LEU A 31 8.03 0.83 6.24
C LEU A 31 6.80 -0.09 6.27
N VAL A 32 6.44 -0.61 5.10
CA VAL A 32 5.27 -1.46 4.89
C VAL A 32 5.75 -2.88 4.63
N SER A 33 5.36 -3.80 5.51
CA SER A 33 5.59 -5.23 5.34
C SER A 33 4.40 -5.85 4.63
N THR A 34 4.68 -6.59 3.56
CA THR A 34 3.67 -7.34 2.80
C THR A 34 4.05 -8.82 2.74
N THR A 35 3.12 -9.65 2.28
CA THR A 35 3.40 -11.06 1.96
C THR A 35 4.41 -11.26 0.83
N SER A 36 4.73 -10.19 0.08
CA SER A 36 5.67 -10.21 -1.05
C SER A 36 6.98 -9.46 -0.78
N GLY A 37 7.16 -8.87 0.40
CA GLY A 37 8.40 -8.20 0.80
C GLY A 37 8.20 -6.91 1.58
N LEU A 38 9.27 -6.10 1.65
CA LEU A 38 9.28 -4.81 2.34
C LEU A 38 9.25 -3.65 1.32
N ARG A 39 8.48 -2.60 1.62
CA ARG A 39 8.41 -1.39 0.81
C ARG A 39 8.50 -0.15 1.71
N ARG A 40 9.15 0.92 1.22
CA ARG A 40 9.29 2.18 1.96
C ARG A 40 8.59 3.31 1.21
N SER A 41 7.87 4.16 1.93
CA SER A 41 7.23 5.35 1.37
C SER A 41 7.33 6.53 2.33
N ARG A 42 7.37 7.77 1.81
CA ARG A 42 7.37 8.98 2.63
C ARG A 42 5.99 9.30 3.22
N ALA A 43 4.94 8.91 2.51
CA ALA A 43 3.55 9.09 2.89
C ALA A 43 2.77 7.79 2.65
N LEU A 44 1.68 7.60 3.40
CA LEU A 44 0.84 6.41 3.32
C LEU A 44 -0.64 6.82 3.44
N ILE A 45 -1.47 6.26 2.58
CA ILE A 45 -2.93 6.36 2.66
C ILE A 45 -3.47 4.97 3.01
N LEU A 46 -4.18 4.85 4.12
CA LEU A 46 -4.83 3.61 4.55
C LEU A 46 -6.30 3.63 4.15
N ALA A 47 -6.63 2.88 3.10
CA ALA A 47 -8.00 2.73 2.58
C ALA A 47 -8.49 1.27 2.71
N THR A 48 -8.18 0.61 3.81
CA THR A 48 -8.37 -0.84 4.02
C THR A 48 -9.79 -1.24 4.44
N GLY A 49 -10.76 -0.34 4.30
CA GLY A 49 -12.13 -0.53 4.78
C GLY A 49 -12.17 -0.91 6.27
N ASN A 50 -13.06 -1.83 6.65
CA ASN A 50 -13.27 -2.23 8.05
C ASN A 50 -12.10 -3.01 8.68
N LYS A 51 -11.01 -3.27 7.94
CA LYS A 51 -9.82 -3.98 8.43
C LYS A 51 -8.78 -3.07 9.09
N TYR A 52 -9.00 -1.74 9.14
CA TYR A 52 -8.01 -0.77 9.66
C TYR A 52 -7.60 -1.00 11.12
N LYS A 53 -8.39 -1.72 11.93
CA LYS A 53 -8.07 -2.04 13.33
C LYS A 53 -7.06 -3.18 13.51
N LYS A 54 -6.59 -3.79 12.42
CA LYS A 54 -5.71 -4.98 12.44
C LYS A 54 -4.32 -4.73 11.86
N LEU A 55 -4.03 -3.50 11.45
CA LEU A 55 -2.76 -3.06 10.88
C LEU A 55 -2.00 -2.19 11.87
#